data_AF-A0A7V4AX48-F1
#
_entry.id   AF-A0A7V4AX48-F1
#
_cell.length_a   1.000
_cell.length_b   1.000
_cell.length_c   1.000
_cell.angle_alpha   90.00
_cell.angle_beta   90.00
_cell.angle_gamma   90.00
#
_symmetry.space_group_name_H-M   'P 1'
#
loop_
_entity.id
_entity.type
_entity.pdbx_description
1 polymer ?
#
loop_
_entity_poly.entity_id
_entity_poly.type
_entity_poly.pdbx_seq_one_letter_code
_entity_poly.pdbx_strand_id
1 'polypeptide(L)'
;MLFARGKAAPLRSNHEMIAFCGRDCSHCDIYRATAANDRELRIRAAKEWSEMLNIKVKPKQIRCRGCHSTGDTFFYCEKHCMIRKIGMKWG
;
A
#
# COMPACT_ATOMS: atom_id res chain seq x y z
N MET A 1 -13.52 40.69 0.59
CA MET A 1 -14.70 39.84 0.84
C MET A 1 -14.38 38.43 0.41
N LEU A 2 -14.76 37.45 1.23
CA LEU A 2 -14.21 36.09 1.29
C LEU A 2 -14.43 35.31 -0.01
N PHE A 3 -13.37 34.66 -0.51
CA PHE A 3 -13.49 33.52 -1.43
C PHE A 3 -14.22 32.40 -0.68
N ALA A 4 -15.50 32.19 -1.01
CA ALA A 4 -16.27 31.06 -0.53
C ALA A 4 -15.62 29.76 -1.05
N ARG A 5 -14.89 29.06 -0.17
CA ARG A 5 -14.44 27.69 -0.42
C ARG A 5 -15.70 26.85 -0.58
N GLY A 6 -16.03 26.49 -1.82
CA GLY A 6 -17.06 25.50 -2.09
C GLY A 6 -16.75 24.24 -1.26
N LYS A 7 -17.66 23.88 -0.36
CA LYS A 7 -17.54 22.65 0.42
C LYS A 7 -17.69 21.49 -0.56
N ALA A 8 -16.57 20.93 -1.02
CA ALA A 8 -16.59 19.65 -1.72
C ALA A 8 -17.38 18.66 -0.86
N ALA A 9 -18.38 18.01 -1.45
CA ALA A 9 -19.17 17.00 -0.76
C ALA A 9 -18.23 15.91 -0.20
N PRO A 10 -18.51 15.35 0.99
CA PRO A 10 -17.71 14.26 1.50
C PRO A 10 -17.82 13.09 0.53
N LEU A 11 -16.69 12.70 -0.07
CA LEU A 11 -16.60 11.47 -0.86
C LEU A 11 -16.88 10.31 0.10
N ARG A 12 -18.14 9.87 0.13
CA ARG A 12 -18.53 8.62 0.76
C ARG A 12 -18.03 7.47 -0.11
N SER A 13 -16.92 6.87 0.27
CA SER A 13 -16.60 5.49 -0.08
C SER A 13 -16.13 4.78 1.19
N ASN A 14 -16.52 3.52 1.36
CA ASN A 14 -16.02 2.62 2.40
C ASN A 14 -14.53 2.35 2.19
N HIS A 15 -13.70 3.37 2.35
CA HIS A 15 -12.29 3.35 2.05
C HIS A 15 -11.49 3.03 3.31
N GLU A 16 -11.76 1.87 3.91
CA GLU A 16 -11.10 1.47 5.16
C GLU A 16 -9.58 1.27 4.98
N MET A 17 -9.07 1.19 3.75
CA MET A 17 -7.68 0.85 3.47
C MET A 17 -7.00 1.75 2.42
N ILE A 18 -7.26 3.06 2.43
CA ILE A 18 -6.45 4.01 1.66
C ILE A 18 -5.05 4.12 2.27
N ALA A 19 -4.02 3.94 1.44
CA ALA A 19 -2.64 4.20 1.82
C ALA A 19 -2.34 5.71 1.85
N PHE A 20 -1.26 6.10 2.54
CA PHE A 20 -0.76 7.49 2.52
C PHE A 20 -0.54 8.09 1.12
N CYS A 21 -0.28 7.27 0.10
CA CYS A 21 -0.14 7.73 -1.30
C CYS A 21 -1.47 7.84 -2.06
N GLY A 22 -2.62 7.65 -1.41
CA GLY A 22 -3.94 7.68 -2.03
C GLY A 22 -4.32 6.40 -2.78
N ARG A 23 -3.44 5.38 -2.80
CA ARG A 23 -3.76 4.07 -3.40
C ARG A 23 -4.64 3.26 -2.46
N ASP A 24 -5.67 2.63 -3.01
CA ASP A 24 -6.45 1.64 -2.28
C ASP A 24 -5.66 0.33 -2.10
N CYS A 25 -5.38 -0.05 -0.86
CA CYS A 25 -4.74 -1.33 -0.56
C CYS A 25 -5.62 -2.53 -0.94
N SER A 26 -6.95 -2.38 -1.05
CA SER A 26 -7.85 -3.45 -1.51
C SER A 26 -7.50 -3.94 -2.92
N HIS A 27 -6.87 -3.08 -3.73
CA HIS A 27 -6.41 -3.39 -5.09
C HIS A 27 -4.91 -3.69 -5.17
N CYS A 28 -4.17 -3.65 -4.06
CA CYS A 28 -2.75 -4.00 -4.03
C CYS A 28 -2.58 -5.54 -4.00
N ASP A 29 -1.91 -6.08 -5.00
CA ASP A 29 -1.50 -7.47 -5.13
C ASP A 29 -0.80 -8.01 -3.88
N ILE A 30 0.18 -7.29 -3.31
CA ILE A 30 0.91 -7.73 -2.11
C ILE A 30 -0.01 -7.80 -0.89
N TYR A 31 -0.83 -6.77 -0.69
CA TYR A 31 -1.77 -6.73 0.43
C TYR A 31 -2.78 -7.87 0.32
N ARG A 32 -3.41 -8.04 -0.85
CA ARG A 32 -4.35 -9.13 -1.13
C ARG A 32 -3.73 -10.50 -0.94
N ALA A 33 -2.52 -10.72 -1.44
CA ALA A 33 -1.79 -11.98 -1.29
C ALA A 33 -1.46 -12.30 0.20
N THR A 34 -1.29 -11.26 1.00
CA THR A 34 -1.09 -11.40 2.46
C THR A 34 -2.40 -11.69 3.16
N ALA A 35 -3.44 -10.89 2.90
CA ALA A 35 -4.75 -10.98 3.54
C ALA A 35 -5.46 -12.31 3.24
N ALA A 36 -5.40 -12.77 1.98
CA ALA A 36 -5.97 -14.06 1.57
C ALA A 36 -5.06 -15.26 1.88
N ASN A 37 -3.85 -15.01 2.39
CA ASN A 37 -2.80 -16.02 2.54
C ASN A 37 -2.57 -16.86 1.26
N ASP A 38 -2.69 -16.22 0.09
CA ASP A 38 -2.68 -16.88 -1.20
C ASP A 38 -1.25 -17.08 -1.72
N ARG A 39 -0.84 -18.34 -1.85
CA ARG A 39 0.50 -18.72 -2.29
C ARG A 39 0.75 -18.37 -3.77
N GLU A 40 -0.22 -18.55 -4.64
CA GLU A 40 -0.07 -18.32 -6.07
C GLU A 40 0.02 -16.83 -6.38
N LEU A 41 -0.80 -16.01 -5.70
CA LEU A 41 -0.67 -14.55 -5.75
C LEU A 41 0.71 -14.10 -5.25
N ARG A 42 1.25 -14.69 -4.18
CA ARG A 42 2.62 -14.37 -3.73
C ARG A 42 3.70 -14.71 -4.75
N ILE A 43 3.54 -15.80 -5.50
CA ILE A 43 4.49 -16.17 -6.56
C ILE A 43 4.43 -15.17 -7.72
N ARG A 44 3.22 -14.83 -8.18
CA ARG A 44 3.01 -13.84 -9.25
C ARG A 44 3.53 -12.46 -8.87
N ALA A 45 3.12 -11.96 -7.71
CA ALA A 45 3.60 -10.68 -7.19
C ALA A 45 5.13 -10.66 -7.03
N ALA A 46 5.73 -11.74 -6.50
CA ALA A 46 7.19 -11.82 -6.41
C ALA A 46 7.87 -11.72 -7.76
N LYS A 47 7.33 -12.33 -8.81
CA LYS A 47 7.86 -12.21 -10.17
C LYS A 47 7.74 -10.80 -10.71
N GLU A 48 6.53 -10.21 -10.69
CA GLU A 48 6.27 -8.86 -11.19
C GLU A 48 7.14 -7.82 -10.48
N TRP A 49 7.22 -7.88 -9.16
CA TRP A 49 8.05 -6.96 -8.37
C TRP A 49 9.55 -7.21 -8.55
N SER A 50 9.96 -8.45 -8.87
CA SER A 50 11.35 -8.72 -9.23
C SER A 50 11.74 -8.03 -10.53
N GLU A 51 10.85 -8.08 -11.52
CA GLU A 51 11.05 -7.44 -12.83
C GLU A 51 11.02 -5.92 -12.70
N MET A 52 10.02 -5.36 -12.01
CA MET A 52 9.89 -3.91 -11.82
C MET A 52 11.08 -3.28 -11.09
N LEU A 53 11.62 -3.97 -10.09
CA LEU A 53 12.73 -3.46 -9.27
C LEU A 53 14.09 -3.96 -9.73
N ASN A 54 14.15 -4.81 -10.75
CA ASN A 54 15.35 -5.50 -11.22
C ASN A 54 16.15 -6.17 -10.08
N ILE A 55 15.45 -6.85 -9.17
CA ILE A 55 16.03 -7.58 -8.04
C ILE A 55 15.30 -8.90 -7.82
N LYS A 56 15.93 -9.87 -7.15
CA LYS A 56 15.27 -11.15 -6.84
C LYS A 56 14.39 -11.03 -5.58
N VAL A 57 13.09 -10.88 -5.78
CA VAL A 57 12.07 -10.94 -4.71
C VAL A 57 11.57 -12.37 -4.56
N LYS A 58 11.60 -12.92 -3.35
CA LYS A 58 11.06 -14.26 -3.06
C LYS A 58 9.59 -14.17 -2.65
N PRO A 59 8.76 -15.19 -2.93
CA PRO A 59 7.35 -15.23 -2.49
C PRO A 59 7.16 -15.04 -0.98
N LYS A 60 8.11 -15.52 -0.17
CA LYS A 60 8.11 -15.32 1.30
C LYS A 60 8.27 -13.85 1.73
N GLN A 61 8.79 -12.99 0.85
CA GLN A 61 8.94 -11.55 1.09
C GLN A 61 7.69 -10.75 0.69
N ILE A 62 6.74 -11.37 -0.03
CA ILE A 62 5.43 -10.77 -0.31
C ILE A 62 4.58 -10.87 0.96
N ARG A 63 4.73 -9.86 1.81
CA ARG A 63 4.01 -9.65 3.08
C ARG A 63 3.73 -8.15 3.26
N CYS A 64 2.47 -7.77 3.43
CA CYS A 64 2.08 -6.39 3.71
C CYS A 64 0.73 -6.36 4.44
N ARG A 65 0.67 -5.69 5.59
CA ARG A 65 -0.55 -5.46 6.38
C ARG A 65 -1.17 -4.07 6.13
N GLY A 66 -0.68 -3.35 5.13
CA GLY A 66 -1.19 -2.03 4.75
C GLY A 66 -0.27 -0.89 5.18
N CYS A 67 -0.44 0.28 4.55
CA CYS A 67 0.48 1.41 4.69
C CYS A 67 0.50 2.00 6.10
N HIS A 68 -0.66 1.99 6.77
CA HIS A 68 -0.88 2.51 8.13
C HIS A 68 -0.57 1.48 9.23
N SER A 69 -0.27 0.23 8.87
CA SER A 69 0.03 -0.82 9.84
C SER A 69 1.40 -0.59 10.49
N THR A 70 1.49 -0.88 11.79
CA THR A 70 2.74 -1.00 12.55
C THR A 70 3.41 -2.38 12.41
N GLY A 71 2.70 -3.37 11.86
CA GLY A 71 3.23 -4.71 11.57
C GLY A 71 3.88 -4.84 10.18
N ASP A 72 4.09 -6.09 9.74
CA ASP A 72 4.75 -6.46 8.47
C ASP A 72 4.30 -5.57 7.30
N THR A 73 5.25 -4.83 6.74
CA THR A 73 5.07 -4.01 5.55
C THR A 73 6.03 -4.51 4.47
N PHE A 74 5.62 -4.40 3.20
CA PHE A 74 6.50 -4.80 2.11
C PHE A 74 7.79 -3.98 2.13
N PHE A 75 8.94 -4.64 1.97
CA PHE A 75 10.27 -4.03 2.19
C PHE A 75 10.46 -2.74 1.38
N TYR A 76 9.90 -2.67 0.16
CA TYR A 76 10.00 -1.48 -0.66
C TYR A 76 9.24 -0.30 -0.04
N CYS A 77 8.01 -0.54 0.41
CA CYS A 77 7.20 0.48 1.08
C CYS A 77 7.79 0.88 2.44
N GLU A 78 8.43 -0.04 3.14
CA GLU A 78 9.10 0.24 4.41
C GLU A 78 10.37 1.08 4.22
N LYS A 79 11.23 0.70 3.28
CA LYS A 79 12.58 1.29 3.15
C LYS A 79 12.65 2.46 2.18
N HIS A 80 11.87 2.42 1.09
CA HIS A 80 12.03 3.33 -0.05
C HIS A 80 10.85 4.29 -0.25
N CYS A 81 9.66 4.02 0.29
CA CYS A 81 8.51 4.92 0.14
C CYS A 81 8.61 6.14 1.06
N MET A 82 8.99 7.30 0.50
CA MET A 82 9.06 8.56 1.26
C MET A 82 7.69 9.02 1.76
N ILE A 83 6.64 8.81 0.96
CA ILE A 83 5.26 9.18 1.33
C ILE A 83 4.84 8.46 2.62
N ARG A 84 5.12 7.16 2.72
CA ARG A 84 4.85 6.40 3.95
C ARG A 84 5.69 6.91 5.12
N LYS A 85 6.98 7.20 4.93
CA LYS A 85 7.84 7.74 6.01
C LYS A 85 7.30 9.06 6.57
N ILE A 86 6.87 9.97 5.70
CA ILE A 86 6.26 11.23 6.11
C ILE A 86 4.90 10.96 6.78
N GLY A 87 4.06 10.11 6.18
CA GLY A 87 2.77 9.73 6.75
C GLY A 87 2.87 9.13 8.16
N MET A 88 3.82 8.23 8.39
CA MET A 88 4.07 7.65 9.71
C MET A 88 4.63 8.66 10.73
N LYS A 89 5.24 9.76 10.27
CA LYS A 89 5.78 10.80 11.15
C LYS A 89 4.71 11.81 11.59
N TRP A 90 3.71 12.09 10.75
CA TRP A 90 2.78 13.21 10.94
C TRP A 90 1.30 12.83 10.99
N GLY A 91 0.94 11.60 10.62
CA GLY A 91 -0.44 11.10 10.63
C GLY A 91 -0.74 10.17 11.80
#